data_AF-A0A409WIY1-F1
#
_entry.id   AF-A0A409WIY1-F1
#
_cell.length_a   1.000
_cell.length_b   1.000
_cell.length_c   1.000
_cell.angle_alpha   90.00
_cell.angle_beta   90.00
_cell.angle_gamma   90.00
#
_symmetry.space_group_name_H-M   'P 1'
#
loop_
_entity.id
_entity.type
_entity.pdbx_description
1 polymer ?
#
loop_
_entity_poly.entity_id
_entity_poly.type
_entity_poly.pdbx_seq_one_letter_code
_entity_poly.pdbx_strand_id
1 'polypeptide(L)'
;MSNTSSSSIREKDAARPVTAHSSGTETRPNTAASDPFASPFSSRAPSIHHQPPSPSSSKVSFPDSSFSGPRRSILSQSSFGTPAFSSAVSSASRLSAIALANPPPVPNNNAPKAKFPRMKSHMLAEGAEVSKPWTAKKNPRAVFSYWIVYFIIFLGVAGGAVQCYFTWRNVALDRAPLCMVLDENFDNEDAVFGPNGTFFREVNMDGFGNGEFEMTTSSRNNSFVKDGMLYIVPTLTADNIGMNAVMDGTVYNITDCTFNITRPDNGFIVQDGIRQFDWPSYLRSCSAVSNATAGTVINPVQSARLTTQKSASIRFGRVEIKAKMPNGDWMWPAMWMLPRDSVYGAWPLSGEIDIVESRGNGIRYTAHGSNFVQGALNWGPAPSLNGVSKSYSWWTDKRKSFASDFHTYVLEWTPDFLRISVDTRLHTLLDMRFNEPFFKRGQFPDVVFNGSSLVALQNPWINGTNATPFDQEFYLILNVGVGSTTGWFPEGQGDKPWLDRAQNPPHDFAAALAKWYPTWPSNVEDRAMIVCGNTAET
;
A
#
# COMPACT_ATOMS: atom_id res chain seq x y z
N MET A 1 71.68 -2.25 49.25
CA MET A 1 71.00 -3.47 49.74
C MET A 1 70.74 -4.36 48.53
N SER A 2 71.55 -5.43 48.44
CA SER A 2 71.41 -6.74 47.78
C SER A 2 70.01 -7.18 47.31
N ASN A 3 69.76 -8.06 46.33
CA ASN A 3 70.56 -8.96 45.46
C ASN A 3 69.57 -9.52 44.38
N THR A 4 69.85 -9.44 43.07
CA THR A 4 70.38 -10.48 42.14
C THR A 4 69.59 -11.80 41.95
N SER A 5 69.10 -12.05 40.72
CA SER A 5 69.46 -13.18 39.80
C SER A 5 68.47 -13.21 38.58
N SER A 6 68.88 -13.06 37.31
CA SER A 6 69.52 -14.02 36.36
C SER A 6 68.69 -15.30 36.16
N SER A 7 68.25 -15.73 34.96
CA SER A 7 69.04 -15.96 33.72
C SER A 7 68.19 -16.14 32.44
N SER A 8 68.86 -15.94 31.31
CA SER A 8 68.50 -16.10 29.88
C SER A 8 68.36 -17.54 29.35
N ILE A 9 67.93 -17.64 28.06
CA ILE A 9 68.23 -18.62 26.95
C ILE A 9 66.91 -18.95 26.21
N ARG A 10 66.73 -19.12 24.89
CA ARG A 10 67.42 -18.86 23.60
C ARG A 10 66.48 -19.37 22.48
N GLU A 11 66.60 -18.80 21.28
CA GLU A 11 66.14 -19.17 19.91
C GLU A 11 65.41 -20.52 19.64
N LYS A 12 64.38 -20.51 18.76
CA LYS A 12 64.45 -20.99 17.34
C LYS A 12 63.10 -21.18 16.62
N ASP A 13 63.07 -20.68 15.38
CA ASP A 13 62.55 -21.24 14.11
C ASP A 13 61.12 -21.81 13.93
N ALA A 14 60.39 -21.12 13.05
CA ALA A 14 59.69 -21.59 11.83
C ALA A 14 58.87 -22.89 11.80
N ALA A 15 57.58 -22.77 11.43
CA ALA A 15 56.92 -23.70 10.50
C ALA A 15 55.61 -23.12 9.91
N ARG A 16 55.43 -23.32 8.59
CA ARG A 16 54.24 -23.05 7.76
C ARG A 16 52.96 -23.73 8.28
N PRO A 17 51.76 -23.23 7.94
CA PRO A 17 50.56 -24.06 7.90
C PRO A 17 50.50 -24.86 6.59
N VAL A 18 50.20 -26.14 6.76
CA VAL A 18 49.89 -27.13 5.73
C VAL A 18 48.51 -26.84 5.15
N THR A 19 48.42 -26.85 3.81
CA THR A 19 47.20 -26.95 3.04
C THR A 19 46.49 -28.28 3.31
N ALA A 20 45.21 -28.23 3.70
CA ALA A 20 44.30 -29.35 3.59
C ALA A 20 43.02 -28.89 2.90
N HIS A 21 42.91 -29.23 1.61
CA HIS A 21 41.63 -29.29 0.91
C HIS A 21 40.80 -30.41 1.54
N SER A 22 39.57 -30.08 1.94
CA SER A 22 38.50 -31.05 2.15
C SER A 22 37.30 -30.59 1.33
N SER A 23 37.06 -31.34 0.26
CA SER A 23 35.83 -31.35 -0.53
C SER A 23 34.70 -31.93 0.32
N GLY A 24 33.66 -31.14 0.57
CA GLY A 24 32.42 -31.58 1.19
C GLY A 24 31.24 -30.91 0.50
N THR A 25 30.60 -31.67 -0.40
CA THR A 25 29.34 -31.33 -1.04
C THR A 25 28.23 -31.37 0.03
N GLU A 26 27.73 -30.23 0.46
CA GLU A 26 26.53 -30.14 1.30
C GLU A 26 25.39 -29.49 0.52
N THR A 27 24.48 -30.34 0.06
CA THR A 27 23.15 -29.98 -0.42
C THR A 27 22.36 -29.35 0.72
N ARG A 28 22.14 -28.04 0.66
CA ARG A 28 21.33 -27.29 1.63
C ARG A 28 19.82 -27.51 1.35
N PRO A 29 18.98 -27.83 2.34
CA PRO A 29 17.55 -28.00 2.12
C PRO A 29 16.87 -26.65 1.88
N ASN A 30 15.99 -26.61 0.87
CA ASN A 30 15.05 -25.53 0.61
C ASN A 30 14.13 -25.29 1.81
N THR A 31 14.32 -24.20 2.54
CA THR A 31 13.27 -23.61 3.37
C THR A 31 12.65 -22.45 2.61
N ALA A 32 11.47 -22.71 2.03
CA ALA A 32 10.64 -21.68 1.45
C ALA A 32 10.14 -20.75 2.57
N ALA A 33 10.74 -19.57 2.70
CA ALA A 33 10.04 -18.43 3.28
C ALA A 33 8.94 -18.04 2.27
N SER A 34 7.68 -18.23 2.64
CA SER A 34 6.53 -17.77 1.88
C SER A 34 6.49 -16.25 1.93
N ASP A 35 6.71 -15.61 0.79
CA ASP A 35 6.54 -14.17 0.58
C ASP A 35 5.05 -13.80 0.76
N PRO A 36 4.69 -12.96 1.75
CA PRO A 36 3.31 -12.54 1.98
C PRO A 36 2.77 -11.58 0.90
N PHE A 37 3.61 -11.06 0.01
CA PHE A 37 3.25 -10.14 -1.09
C PHE A 37 3.26 -10.79 -2.47
N ALA A 38 3.58 -12.08 -2.57
CA ALA A 38 3.56 -12.80 -3.83
C ALA A 38 2.13 -12.95 -4.38
N SER A 39 1.92 -12.49 -5.61
CA SER A 39 0.67 -12.75 -6.35
C SER A 39 0.60 -14.22 -6.78
N PRO A 40 -0.58 -14.87 -6.80
CA PRO A 40 -0.71 -16.25 -7.23
C PRO A 40 -0.36 -16.42 -8.72
N PHE A 41 0.27 -17.55 -9.07
CA PHE A 41 0.59 -17.91 -10.46
C PHE A 41 -0.68 -17.97 -11.32
N SER A 42 -0.72 -17.18 -12.39
CA SER A 42 -1.72 -17.27 -13.45
C SER A 42 -1.60 -18.62 -14.17
N SER A 43 -2.65 -19.42 -14.14
CA SER A 43 -2.72 -20.75 -14.77
C SER A 43 -2.95 -20.71 -16.30
N ARG A 44 -2.56 -19.63 -16.98
CA ARG A 44 -2.73 -19.52 -18.43
C ARG A 44 -1.44 -19.90 -19.16
N ALA A 45 -1.43 -21.07 -19.79
CA ALA A 45 -0.33 -21.53 -20.64
C ALA A 45 -0.08 -20.57 -21.82
N PRO A 46 1.19 -20.32 -22.21
CA PRO A 46 1.50 -19.48 -23.36
C PRO A 46 1.14 -20.17 -24.69
N SER A 47 0.51 -19.41 -25.59
CA SER A 47 0.25 -19.81 -26.98
C SER A 47 1.55 -19.83 -27.77
N ILE A 48 2.05 -21.04 -28.08
CA ILE A 48 3.19 -21.23 -28.98
C ILE A 48 2.69 -21.15 -30.43
N HIS A 49 3.16 -20.15 -31.16
CA HIS A 49 2.94 -20.03 -32.60
C HIS A 49 4.06 -20.79 -33.34
N HIS A 50 3.76 -21.95 -33.90
CA HIS A 50 4.66 -22.65 -34.84
C HIS A 50 4.03 -22.68 -36.23
N GLN A 51 4.74 -22.11 -37.21
CA GLN A 51 4.51 -22.34 -38.63
C GLN A 51 4.92 -23.77 -39.01
N PRO A 52 4.14 -24.50 -39.82
CA PRO A 52 4.56 -25.79 -40.36
C PRO A 52 5.07 -25.68 -41.81
N PRO A 53 6.06 -26.49 -42.22
CA PRO A 53 6.30 -26.81 -43.62
C PRO A 53 5.43 -28.02 -44.06
N SER A 54 4.91 -27.96 -45.28
CA SER A 54 4.32 -29.09 -46.05
C SER A 54 5.46 -29.89 -46.72
N PRO A 55 5.30 -31.16 -47.21
CA PRO A 55 4.18 -31.60 -48.07
C PRO A 55 3.73 -33.10 -48.06
N SER A 56 2.60 -33.33 -48.76
CA SER A 56 2.25 -34.46 -49.63
C SER A 56 1.50 -35.72 -49.11
N SER A 57 0.38 -35.96 -49.83
CA SER A 57 -0.43 -37.20 -50.01
C SER A 57 -1.25 -37.68 -48.79
N SER A 58 -2.52 -38.10 -48.88
CA SER A 58 -3.51 -38.18 -49.96
C SER A 58 -4.85 -38.66 -49.35
N LYS A 59 -5.98 -38.11 -49.84
CA LYS A 59 -7.38 -38.65 -49.94
C LYS A 59 -7.97 -39.37 -48.70
N VAL A 60 -9.16 -39.03 -48.21
CA VAL A 60 -10.49 -39.40 -48.76
C VAL A 60 -11.60 -38.57 -48.07
N SER A 61 -12.74 -38.42 -48.75
CA SER A 61 -13.82 -37.47 -48.49
C SER A 61 -15.15 -38.11 -48.01
N PHE A 62 -15.90 -37.37 -47.15
CA PHE A 62 -17.38 -37.27 -46.93
C PHE A 62 -18.21 -38.47 -46.37
N PRO A 63 -19.46 -38.28 -45.86
CA PRO A 63 -20.15 -37.11 -45.23
C PRO A 63 -21.04 -37.43 -43.98
N ASP A 64 -21.56 -36.35 -43.37
CA ASP A 64 -22.83 -36.14 -42.65
C ASP A 64 -23.39 -37.14 -41.61
N SER A 65 -23.66 -36.62 -40.39
CA SER A 65 -25.04 -36.64 -39.84
C SER A 65 -25.19 -35.77 -38.58
N SER A 66 -26.29 -35.02 -38.61
CA SER A 66 -26.97 -34.22 -37.58
C SER A 66 -27.24 -34.94 -36.24
N PHE A 67 -27.20 -34.22 -35.10
CA PHE A 67 -28.38 -33.88 -34.28
C PHE A 67 -28.02 -33.15 -32.96
N SER A 68 -28.75 -32.06 -32.73
CA SER A 68 -29.26 -31.44 -31.48
C SER A 68 -28.59 -31.63 -30.10
N GLY A 69 -28.39 -30.49 -29.43
CA GLY A 69 -28.89 -30.26 -28.06
C GLY A 69 -27.85 -29.98 -26.96
N PRO A 70 -27.90 -28.83 -26.25
CA PRO A 70 -27.03 -28.56 -25.12
C PRO A 70 -27.67 -28.94 -23.77
N ARG A 71 -26.88 -29.54 -22.86
CA ARG A 71 -27.11 -29.60 -21.40
C ARG A 71 -25.88 -29.01 -20.72
N ARG A 72 -26.01 -27.83 -20.11
CA ARG A 72 -26.27 -27.52 -18.67
C ARG A 72 -25.00 -27.48 -17.79
N SER A 73 -24.76 -26.29 -17.23
CA SER A 73 -24.21 -26.00 -15.89
C SER A 73 -24.31 -24.46 -15.70
N ILE A 74 -25.30 -23.91 -14.98
CA ILE A 74 -25.39 -23.67 -13.52
C ILE A 74 -24.20 -22.82 -12.98
N LEU A 75 -24.38 -21.50 -12.90
CA LEU A 75 -24.34 -20.72 -11.65
C LEU A 75 -24.65 -19.23 -11.88
N SER A 76 -25.11 -18.61 -10.81
CA SER A 76 -25.87 -17.37 -10.70
C SER A 76 -25.08 -16.08 -10.91
N GLN A 77 -25.66 -15.13 -11.65
CA GLN A 77 -25.46 -13.70 -11.42
C GLN A 77 -26.81 -12.98 -11.46
N SER A 78 -27.23 -12.45 -10.32
CA SER A 78 -28.34 -11.50 -10.22
C SER A 78 -27.82 -10.10 -10.55
N SER A 79 -28.47 -9.50 -11.54
CA SER A 79 -28.29 -8.12 -11.97
C SER A 79 -29.11 -7.17 -11.10
N PHE A 80 -28.54 -6.04 -10.70
CA PHE A 80 -29.27 -4.78 -10.52
C PHE A 80 -28.33 -3.62 -10.86
N GLY A 81 -28.56 -3.02 -12.04
CA GLY A 81 -28.00 -1.73 -12.42
C GLY A 81 -28.98 -0.60 -12.09
N THR A 82 -28.44 0.55 -11.72
CA THR A 82 -29.13 1.85 -11.80
C THR A 82 -28.20 2.85 -12.49
N PRO A 83 -28.73 3.80 -13.28
CA PRO A 83 -27.93 4.55 -14.24
C PRO A 83 -27.33 5.83 -13.64
N ALA A 84 -26.11 6.15 -14.08
CA ALA A 84 -25.45 7.42 -13.82
C ALA A 84 -25.84 8.46 -14.89
N PHE A 85 -26.20 9.66 -14.44
CA PHE A 85 -26.24 10.85 -15.28
C PHE A 85 -24.80 11.27 -15.61
N SER A 86 -24.49 11.42 -16.90
CA SER A 86 -23.24 12.00 -17.38
C SER A 86 -23.54 13.32 -18.09
N SER A 87 -23.07 14.42 -17.52
CA SER A 87 -22.91 15.70 -18.20
C SER A 87 -21.48 15.79 -18.71
N ALA A 88 -21.30 15.60 -20.02
CA ALA A 88 -20.04 15.87 -20.70
C ALA A 88 -20.20 17.15 -21.53
N VAL A 89 -19.47 18.19 -21.11
CA VAL A 89 -19.14 19.36 -21.91
C VAL A 89 -17.95 18.98 -22.78
N SER A 90 -18.06 19.19 -24.10
CA SER A 90 -16.91 19.18 -25.00
C SER A 90 -17.09 20.23 -26.10
N SER A 91 -16.04 21.03 -26.25
CA SER A 91 -15.88 22.19 -27.12
C SER A 91 -15.25 21.83 -28.48
N ALA A 92 -15.81 22.41 -29.55
CA ALA A 92 -15.25 22.92 -30.82
C ALA A 92 -14.05 22.16 -31.47
N SER A 93 -14.04 21.76 -32.74
CA SER A 93 -14.32 22.44 -34.03
C SER A 93 -13.84 21.46 -35.14
N ARG A 94 -14.18 21.44 -36.44
CA ARG A 94 -14.55 22.42 -37.47
C ARG A 94 -15.33 21.66 -38.57
N LEU A 95 -16.25 22.32 -39.28
CA LEU A 95 -16.32 22.35 -40.75
C LEU A 95 -17.44 23.29 -41.25
N SER A 96 -16.97 24.28 -42.00
CA SER A 96 -17.53 25.25 -42.95
C SER A 96 -19.01 25.19 -43.39
N ALA A 97 -19.70 26.30 -43.07
CA ALA A 97 -20.71 27.08 -43.80
C ALA A 97 -21.49 26.51 -45.00
N ILE A 98 -22.83 26.45 -44.84
CA ILE A 98 -23.80 26.87 -45.85
C ILE A 98 -24.78 27.83 -45.16
N ALA A 99 -24.94 29.02 -45.73
CA ALA A 99 -25.83 30.07 -45.23
C ALA A 99 -27.29 29.76 -45.60
N LEU A 100 -28.21 29.77 -44.61
CA LEU A 100 -29.65 29.88 -44.84
C LEU A 100 -30.31 30.69 -43.71
N ALA A 101 -30.89 31.82 -44.13
CA ALA A 101 -31.98 32.66 -43.60
C ALA A 101 -32.26 32.73 -42.08
N ASN A 102 -32.49 33.96 -41.61
CA ASN A 102 -33.02 34.32 -40.29
C ASN A 102 -34.14 33.38 -39.80
N PRO A 103 -34.17 33.01 -38.52
CA PRO A 103 -35.29 32.24 -37.98
C PRO A 103 -36.58 33.07 -38.04
N PRO A 104 -37.73 32.45 -38.40
CA PRO A 104 -39.02 33.13 -38.37
C PRO A 104 -39.40 33.47 -36.92
N PRO A 105 -40.31 34.44 -36.70
CA PRO A 105 -40.72 34.84 -35.37
C PRO A 105 -41.32 33.64 -34.60
N VAL A 106 -40.94 33.52 -33.34
CA VAL A 106 -41.47 32.52 -32.41
C VAL A 106 -43.00 32.67 -32.35
N PRO A 107 -43.80 31.65 -32.71
CA PRO A 107 -45.24 31.75 -32.59
C PRO A 107 -45.64 31.78 -31.12
N ASN A 108 -46.49 32.75 -30.80
CA ASN A 108 -47.11 32.95 -29.51
C ASN A 108 -47.70 31.64 -28.95
N ASN A 109 -47.18 31.14 -27.83
CA ASN A 109 -47.48 29.81 -27.25
C ASN A 109 -48.88 29.67 -26.62
N ASN A 110 -49.79 30.62 -26.87
CA ASN A 110 -51.15 30.61 -26.32
C ASN A 110 -52.25 30.30 -27.35
N ALA A 111 -51.90 29.79 -28.54
CA ALA A 111 -52.90 29.19 -29.43
C ALA A 111 -53.14 27.72 -29.01
N PRO A 112 -54.40 27.28 -28.78
CA PRO A 112 -54.67 25.88 -28.51
C PRO A 112 -54.18 25.04 -29.70
N LYS A 113 -53.25 24.11 -29.45
CA LYS A 113 -52.76 23.18 -30.48
C LYS A 113 -53.96 22.56 -31.21
N ALA A 114 -54.04 22.77 -32.52
CA ALA A 114 -55.08 22.16 -33.33
C ALA A 114 -55.00 20.63 -33.13
N LYS A 115 -56.03 20.06 -32.49
CA LYS A 115 -56.13 18.61 -32.31
C LYS A 115 -56.31 18.01 -33.69
N PHE A 116 -55.25 17.44 -34.25
CA PHE A 116 -55.36 16.62 -35.45
C PHE A 116 -56.45 15.57 -35.19
N PRO A 117 -57.45 15.44 -36.09
CA PRO A 117 -58.51 14.46 -35.90
C PRO A 117 -57.87 13.08 -35.91
N ARG A 118 -57.97 12.38 -34.78
CA ARG A 118 -57.52 10.99 -34.65
C ARG A 118 -58.19 10.19 -35.76
N MET A 119 -57.42 9.39 -36.52
CA MET A 119 -57.96 8.58 -37.61
C MET A 119 -59.18 7.79 -37.12
N LYS A 120 -60.33 8.00 -37.78
CA LYS A 120 -61.59 7.34 -37.41
C LYS A 120 -61.49 5.87 -37.78
N SER A 121 -61.81 4.98 -36.84
CA SER A 121 -61.90 3.55 -37.11
C SER A 121 -63.05 3.30 -38.09
N HIS A 122 -62.78 2.70 -39.25
CA HIS A 122 -63.80 2.39 -40.25
C HIS A 122 -64.77 1.27 -39.84
N MET A 123 -64.52 0.57 -38.72
CA MET A 123 -65.37 -0.50 -38.21
C MET A 123 -66.47 -0.03 -37.24
N LEU A 124 -66.50 1.25 -36.87
CA LEU A 124 -67.46 1.80 -35.91
C LEU A 124 -68.21 2.98 -36.54
N ALA A 125 -69.54 2.92 -36.52
CA ALA A 125 -70.38 3.99 -37.04
C ALA A 125 -70.11 5.32 -36.30
N GLU A 126 -70.25 6.43 -37.00
CA GLU A 126 -70.00 7.77 -36.46
C GLU A 126 -70.97 8.07 -35.32
N GLY A 127 -70.46 8.21 -34.09
CA GLY A 127 -71.28 8.35 -32.88
C GLY A 127 -71.60 7.04 -32.14
N ALA A 128 -71.10 5.89 -32.59
CA ALA A 128 -71.25 4.62 -31.87
C ALA A 128 -70.48 4.68 -30.54
N GLU A 129 -71.21 4.66 -29.42
CA GLU A 129 -70.62 4.43 -28.11
C GLU A 129 -70.03 3.01 -28.09
N VAL A 130 -68.70 2.91 -28.21
CA VAL A 130 -67.99 1.66 -27.96
C VAL A 130 -68.25 1.31 -26.51
N SER A 131 -69.06 0.29 -26.28
CA SER A 131 -69.32 -0.18 -24.93
C SER A 131 -67.96 -0.59 -24.33
N LYS A 132 -67.59 0.07 -23.22
CA LYS A 132 -66.40 -0.28 -22.44
C LYS A 132 -66.86 -1.02 -21.18
N PRO A 133 -67.42 -2.23 -21.27
CA PRO A 133 -67.94 -2.95 -20.11
C PRO A 133 -66.86 -3.19 -19.05
N TRP A 134 -65.57 -3.22 -19.44
CA TRP A 134 -64.43 -3.27 -18.52
C TRP A 134 -64.23 -1.99 -17.67
N THR A 135 -64.91 -0.89 -17.99
CA THR A 135 -64.97 0.33 -17.16
C THR A 135 -66.23 0.43 -16.31
N ALA A 136 -67.26 -0.40 -16.58
CA ALA A 136 -68.52 -0.38 -15.85
C ALA A 136 -68.38 -0.96 -14.43
N LYS A 137 -67.42 -1.86 -14.20
CA LYS A 137 -67.12 -2.45 -12.88
C LYS A 137 -65.65 -2.28 -12.56
N LYS A 138 -65.31 -1.54 -11.50
CA LYS A 138 -63.93 -1.42 -11.02
C LYS A 138 -63.39 -2.80 -10.69
N ASN A 139 -62.22 -3.14 -11.24
CA ASN A 139 -61.54 -4.39 -10.90
C ASN A 139 -60.81 -4.23 -9.56
N PRO A 140 -61.29 -4.84 -8.45
CA PRO A 140 -60.69 -4.65 -7.14
C PRO A 140 -59.27 -5.20 -7.07
N ARG A 141 -58.94 -6.24 -7.86
CA ARG A 141 -57.58 -6.81 -7.94
C ARG A 141 -56.61 -5.85 -8.61
N ALA A 142 -57.05 -5.09 -9.61
CA ALA A 142 -56.21 -4.09 -10.26
C ALA A 142 -55.92 -2.91 -9.30
N VAL A 143 -56.92 -2.44 -8.55
CA VAL A 143 -56.74 -1.40 -7.52
C VAL A 143 -55.81 -1.90 -6.40
N PHE A 144 -56.01 -3.13 -5.92
CA PHE A 144 -55.13 -3.75 -4.94
C PHE A 144 -53.69 -3.90 -5.45
N SER A 145 -53.51 -4.24 -6.74
CA SER A 145 -52.19 -4.32 -7.38
C SER A 145 -51.48 -2.97 -7.48
N TYR A 146 -52.18 -1.84 -7.53
CA TYR A 146 -51.52 -0.53 -7.42
C TYR A 146 -51.03 -0.30 -6.00
N TRP A 147 -51.85 -0.61 -4.99
CA TRP A 147 -51.50 -0.44 -3.58
C TRP A 147 -50.35 -1.34 -3.13
N ILE A 148 -50.28 -2.59 -3.62
CA ILE A 148 -49.18 -3.49 -3.27
C ILE A 148 -47.83 -2.97 -3.81
N VAL A 149 -47.81 -2.35 -4.99
CA VAL A 149 -46.60 -1.74 -5.56
C VAL A 149 -46.16 -0.54 -4.72
N TYR A 150 -47.07 0.37 -4.38
CA TYR A 150 -46.75 1.49 -3.51
C TYR A 150 -46.30 1.05 -2.12
N PHE A 151 -46.90 -0.02 -1.58
CA PHE A 151 -46.50 -0.60 -0.31
C PHE A 151 -45.08 -1.17 -0.37
N ILE A 152 -44.72 -1.91 -1.42
CA ILE A 152 -43.35 -2.43 -1.60
C ILE A 152 -42.34 -1.29 -1.76
N ILE A 153 -42.67 -0.25 -2.53
CA ILE A 153 -41.83 0.95 -2.67
C ILE A 153 -41.65 1.62 -1.30
N PHE A 154 -42.74 1.80 -0.54
CA PHE A 154 -42.70 2.36 0.80
C PHE A 154 -41.82 1.53 1.74
N LEU A 155 -41.95 0.20 1.74
CA LEU A 155 -41.09 -0.68 2.54
C LEU A 155 -39.62 -0.56 2.14
N GLY A 156 -39.32 -0.43 0.85
CA GLY A 156 -37.95 -0.18 0.37
C GLY A 156 -37.39 1.16 0.88
N VAL A 157 -38.17 2.24 0.78
CA VAL A 157 -37.78 3.57 1.28
C VAL A 157 -37.64 3.56 2.80
N ALA A 158 -38.58 2.95 3.52
CA ALA A 158 -38.53 2.84 4.97
C ALA A 158 -37.32 2.00 5.43
N GLY A 159 -37.06 0.87 4.76
CA GLY A 159 -35.88 0.04 5.00
C GLY A 159 -34.58 0.81 4.76
N GLY A 160 -34.50 1.56 3.66
CA GLY A 160 -33.36 2.43 3.37
C GLY A 160 -33.16 3.51 4.44
N ALA A 161 -34.23 4.17 4.88
CA ALA A 161 -34.18 5.17 5.94
C ALA A 161 -33.70 4.58 7.27
N VAL A 162 -34.19 3.39 7.63
CA VAL A 162 -33.74 2.65 8.82
C VAL A 162 -32.26 2.30 8.71
N GLN A 163 -31.80 1.80 7.55
CA GLN A 163 -30.38 1.50 7.33
C GLN A 163 -29.51 2.76 7.46
N CYS A 164 -29.89 3.88 6.81
CA CYS A 164 -29.19 5.15 6.94
C CYS A 164 -29.11 5.63 8.39
N TYR A 165 -30.20 5.50 9.14
CA TYR A 165 -30.24 5.87 10.56
C TYR A 165 -29.26 5.04 11.39
N PHE A 166 -29.23 3.72 11.21
CA PHE A 166 -28.28 2.86 11.93
C PHE A 166 -26.83 3.08 11.50
N THR A 167 -26.57 3.27 10.21
CA THR A 167 -25.22 3.62 9.72
C THR A 167 -24.75 4.93 10.32
N TRP A 168 -25.60 5.96 10.35
CA TRP A 168 -25.31 7.26 10.96
C TRP A 168 -25.11 7.14 12.48
N ARG A 169 -25.96 6.39 13.19
CA ARG A 169 -25.87 6.24 14.65
C ARG A 169 -24.64 5.46 15.11
N ASN A 170 -24.19 4.49 14.31
CA ASN A 170 -23.11 3.57 14.69
C ASN A 170 -21.70 4.10 14.32
N VAL A 171 -21.58 5.36 13.87
CA VAL A 171 -20.28 6.02 13.70
C VAL A 171 -19.74 6.40 15.08
N ALA A 172 -18.90 5.54 15.65
CA ALA A 172 -18.50 5.62 17.06
C ALA A 172 -17.60 6.84 17.37
N LEU A 173 -16.63 7.15 16.51
CA LEU A 173 -15.57 8.13 16.84
C LEU A 173 -15.92 9.58 16.49
N ASP A 174 -16.72 9.86 15.46
CA ASP A 174 -17.11 11.25 15.11
C ASP A 174 -17.95 11.93 16.19
N ARG A 175 -18.59 11.15 17.07
CA ARG A 175 -19.46 11.66 18.15
C ARG A 175 -18.88 11.47 19.53
N ALA A 176 -17.75 10.76 19.63
CA ALA A 176 -17.07 10.63 20.90
C ALA A 176 -16.36 11.95 21.23
N PRO A 177 -16.35 12.39 22.50
CA PRO A 177 -15.49 13.48 22.91
C PRO A 177 -14.04 13.00 22.84
N LEU A 178 -13.35 13.30 21.72
CA LEU A 178 -11.93 13.00 21.55
C LEU A 178 -11.10 14.12 22.19
N CYS A 179 -10.02 13.75 22.89
CA CYS A 179 -8.98 14.68 23.28
C CYS A 179 -7.91 14.74 22.18
N MET A 180 -7.43 15.95 21.93
CA MET A 180 -6.45 16.20 20.89
C MET A 180 -5.06 15.88 21.47
N VAL A 181 -4.37 14.89 20.89
CA VAL A 181 -3.05 14.39 21.35
C VAL A 181 -1.92 15.08 20.61
N LEU A 182 -2.10 15.26 19.30
CA LEU A 182 -1.17 15.92 18.40
C LEU A 182 -1.98 16.67 17.34
N ASP A 183 -1.61 17.92 17.10
CA ASP A 183 -2.04 18.74 15.97
C ASP A 183 -0.80 19.45 15.45
N GLU A 184 -0.42 19.15 14.21
CA GLU A 184 0.78 19.67 13.57
C GLU A 184 0.37 20.36 12.27
N ASN A 185 0.67 21.65 12.20
CA ASN A 185 0.34 22.50 11.05
C ASN A 185 1.53 22.77 10.14
N PHE A 186 2.73 22.31 10.53
CA PHE A 186 3.99 22.53 9.84
C PHE A 186 4.25 24.03 9.59
N ASP A 187 3.99 24.86 10.61
CA ASP A 187 4.12 26.31 10.49
C ASP A 187 5.58 26.75 10.35
N ASN A 188 6.49 26.08 11.06
CA ASN A 188 7.91 26.40 11.00
C ASN A 188 8.81 25.17 11.27
N GLU A 189 10.01 25.19 10.69
CA GLU A 189 10.92 24.06 10.71
C GLU A 189 11.49 23.75 12.11
N ASP A 190 11.69 24.77 12.96
CA ASP A 190 12.20 24.61 14.32
C ASP A 190 11.18 23.93 15.26
N ALA A 191 9.88 24.22 15.10
CA ALA A 191 8.81 23.55 15.83
C ALA A 191 8.62 22.10 15.37
N VAL A 192 8.97 21.79 14.11
CA VAL A 192 8.85 20.42 13.59
C VAL A 192 10.07 19.58 13.95
N PHE A 193 11.30 20.09 13.75
CA PHE A 193 12.53 19.29 13.89
C PHE A 193 13.51 19.75 14.96
N GLY A 194 13.19 20.83 15.69
CA GLY A 194 14.05 21.34 16.76
C GLY A 194 14.14 20.41 17.97
N PRO A 195 14.86 20.81 19.03
CA PRO A 195 15.10 19.97 20.22
C PRO A 195 13.84 19.44 20.91
N ASN A 196 12.74 20.21 20.85
CA ASN A 196 11.43 19.83 21.36
C ASN A 196 10.39 19.73 20.22
N GLY A 197 10.88 19.45 19.01
CA GLY A 197 10.03 19.42 17.83
C GLY A 197 9.12 18.19 17.79
N THR A 198 8.07 18.27 16.99
CA THR A 198 7.10 17.18 16.81
C THR A 198 7.72 15.94 16.18
N PHE A 199 8.64 16.11 15.22
CA PHE A 199 9.23 15.01 14.46
C PHE A 199 10.74 14.93 14.67
N PHE A 200 11.21 13.74 15.00
CA PHE A 200 12.62 13.39 15.00
C PHE A 200 13.02 12.78 13.66
N ARG A 201 14.13 13.25 13.07
CA ARG A 201 14.71 12.66 11.84
C ARG A 201 15.53 11.43 12.21
N GLU A 202 15.11 10.26 11.73
CA GLU A 202 15.92 9.04 11.84
C GLU A 202 16.93 9.00 10.68
N VAL A 203 18.21 8.83 11.02
CA VAL A 203 19.33 8.82 10.06
C VAL A 203 20.01 7.45 10.10
N ASN A 204 19.86 6.69 9.02
CA ASN A 204 20.30 5.31 8.90
C ASN A 204 20.46 4.91 7.41
N MET A 205 21.20 3.84 7.11
CA MET A 205 21.36 3.24 5.79
C MET A 205 21.32 1.70 5.77
N ASP A 206 20.87 1.06 6.86
CA ASP A 206 20.81 -0.41 7.00
C ASP A 206 19.65 -1.09 6.24
N GLY A 207 18.82 -0.31 5.54
CA GLY A 207 17.67 -0.79 4.77
C GLY A 207 16.47 -1.18 5.63
N PHE A 208 16.41 -0.77 6.91
CA PHE A 208 15.25 -0.86 7.81
C PHE A 208 14.63 -2.26 7.98
N GLY A 209 15.42 -3.31 7.77
CA GLY A 209 14.93 -4.71 7.80
C GLY A 209 14.20 -5.14 6.52
N ASN A 210 13.95 -4.22 5.60
CA ASN A 210 13.29 -4.44 4.31
C ASN A 210 14.30 -4.50 3.13
N GLY A 211 15.59 -4.34 3.41
CA GLY A 211 16.61 -4.24 2.35
C GLY A 211 16.32 -3.09 1.38
N GLU A 212 15.74 -2.00 1.90
CA GLU A 212 15.52 -0.74 1.19
C GLU A 212 16.86 -0.16 0.69
N PHE A 213 16.85 0.55 -0.45
CA PHE A 213 18.08 0.99 -1.12
C PHE A 213 18.44 2.44 -0.84
N GLU A 214 17.58 3.20 -0.19
CA GLU A 214 17.91 4.55 0.26
C GLU A 214 18.69 4.55 1.58
N MET A 215 19.36 5.67 1.84
CA MET A 215 19.72 6.08 3.19
C MET A 215 18.79 7.22 3.60
N THR A 216 18.43 7.30 4.88
CA THR A 216 17.71 8.45 5.42
C THR A 216 18.68 9.46 6.01
N THR A 217 18.46 10.75 5.78
CA THR A 217 19.41 11.81 6.17
C THR A 217 18.76 12.88 7.04
N SER A 218 19.60 13.65 7.74
CA SER A 218 19.20 14.89 8.44
C SER A 218 19.11 16.10 7.49
N SER A 219 19.38 15.92 6.19
CA SER A 219 19.51 17.00 5.22
C SER A 219 18.17 17.66 4.91
N ARG A 220 18.20 19.00 4.81
CA ARG A 220 17.09 19.80 4.31
C ARG A 220 16.72 19.49 2.85
N ASN A 221 17.60 18.82 2.11
CA ASN A 221 17.26 18.35 0.76
C ASN A 221 16.25 17.21 0.76
N ASN A 222 16.19 16.43 1.86
CA ASN A 222 15.34 15.25 1.95
C ASN A 222 14.14 15.44 2.85
N SER A 223 14.21 16.33 3.84
CA SER A 223 13.02 16.73 4.62
C SER A 223 13.07 18.18 5.04
N PHE A 224 12.00 18.92 4.78
CA PHE A 224 11.88 20.33 5.13
C PHE A 224 10.42 20.76 5.23
N VAL A 225 10.21 21.93 5.85
CA VAL A 225 8.89 22.56 5.94
C VAL A 225 8.86 23.78 5.02
N LYS A 226 7.77 23.92 4.25
CA LYS A 226 7.53 25.05 3.37
C LYS A 226 6.03 25.27 3.22
N ASP A 227 5.58 26.51 3.36
CA ASP A 227 4.18 26.92 3.12
C ASP A 227 3.13 26.10 3.92
N GLY A 228 3.39 25.80 5.20
CA GLY A 228 2.47 25.01 6.03
C GLY A 228 2.43 23.52 5.68
N MET A 229 3.45 23.03 4.98
CA MET A 229 3.55 21.65 4.53
C MET A 229 4.92 21.07 4.81
N LEU A 230 4.93 19.80 5.21
CA LEU A 230 6.10 18.97 5.33
C LEU A 230 6.38 18.25 4.00
N TYR A 231 7.61 18.35 3.53
CA TYR A 231 8.10 17.66 2.33
C TYR A 231 9.06 16.55 2.74
N ILE A 232 8.86 15.35 2.19
CA ILE A 232 9.83 14.25 2.23
C ILE A 232 10.22 13.92 0.78
N VAL A 233 11.48 14.14 0.43
CA VAL A 233 11.96 14.16 -0.96
C VAL A 233 13.10 13.15 -1.15
N PRO A 234 12.87 12.09 -1.94
CA PRO A 234 13.97 11.26 -2.43
C PRO A 234 14.87 12.03 -3.40
N THR A 235 16.18 11.92 -3.24
CA THR A 235 17.22 12.53 -4.11
C THR A 235 18.31 11.51 -4.43
N LEU A 236 19.12 11.73 -5.47
CA LEU A 236 20.22 10.82 -5.78
C LEU A 236 21.40 11.09 -4.86
N THR A 237 22.01 10.02 -4.33
CA THR A 237 23.29 10.14 -3.61
C THR A 237 24.39 10.65 -4.54
N ALA A 238 24.32 10.29 -5.82
CA ALA A 238 25.25 10.72 -6.86
C ALA A 238 25.26 12.24 -7.09
N ASP A 239 24.20 12.97 -6.70
CA ASP A 239 24.18 14.44 -6.80
C ASP A 239 25.21 15.08 -5.84
N ASN A 240 25.56 14.39 -4.76
CA ASN A 240 26.47 14.89 -3.72
C ASN A 240 27.90 14.36 -3.89
N ILE A 241 28.05 13.07 -4.23
CA ILE A 241 29.37 12.40 -4.27
C ILE A 241 29.79 11.93 -5.66
N GLY A 242 28.92 12.06 -6.67
CA GLY A 242 29.13 11.54 -8.01
C GLY A 242 28.91 10.03 -8.12
N MET A 243 28.48 9.59 -9.32
CA MET A 243 28.14 8.18 -9.55
C MET A 243 29.35 7.23 -9.42
N ASN A 244 30.54 7.70 -9.77
CA ASN A 244 31.76 6.88 -9.61
C ASN A 244 32.01 6.52 -8.15
N ALA A 245 31.77 7.45 -7.22
CA ALA A 245 31.93 7.20 -5.79
C ALA A 245 30.84 6.27 -5.23
N VAL A 246 29.61 6.40 -5.73
CA VAL A 246 28.51 5.48 -5.40
C VAL A 246 28.86 4.04 -5.79
N MET A 247 29.48 3.87 -6.97
CA MET A 247 29.74 2.54 -7.56
C MET A 247 31.07 1.92 -7.13
N ASP A 248 32.10 2.70 -6.80
CA ASP A 248 33.43 2.15 -6.51
C ASP A 248 34.32 3.01 -5.60
N GLY A 249 35.21 2.34 -4.89
CA GLY A 249 36.39 2.92 -4.23
C GLY A 249 36.12 3.90 -3.09
N THR A 250 34.90 3.96 -2.55
CA THR A 250 34.53 4.99 -1.57
C THR A 250 34.10 4.37 -0.24
N VAL A 251 34.60 4.94 0.85
CA VAL A 251 34.05 4.71 2.20
C VAL A 251 33.21 5.93 2.55
N TYR A 252 31.93 5.73 2.79
CA TYR A 252 30.99 6.79 3.10
C TYR A 252 30.49 6.63 4.53
N ASN A 253 30.65 7.66 5.36
CA ASN A 253 30.08 7.72 6.70
C ASN A 253 28.97 8.76 6.71
N ILE A 254 27.77 8.39 7.13
CA ILE A 254 26.66 9.32 7.21
C ILE A 254 26.82 10.25 8.41
N THR A 255 26.54 11.53 8.19
CA THR A 255 26.49 12.54 9.26
C THR A 255 25.24 12.32 10.11
N ASP A 256 25.33 12.59 11.40
CA ASP A 256 24.20 12.54 12.35
C ASP A 256 23.53 11.16 12.50
N CYS A 257 24.25 10.06 12.26
CA CYS A 257 23.69 8.71 12.38
C CYS A 257 23.00 8.50 13.74
N THR A 258 21.75 8.05 13.71
CA THR A 258 20.89 7.95 14.91
C THR A 258 20.81 6.54 15.49
N PHE A 259 21.69 5.61 15.10
CA PHE A 259 21.63 4.19 15.51
C PHE A 259 21.50 3.99 17.03
N ASN A 260 22.25 4.75 17.83
CA ASN A 260 22.22 4.64 19.28
C ASN A 260 20.92 5.16 19.91
N ILE A 261 20.12 5.91 19.16
CA ILE A 261 18.90 6.57 19.65
C ILE A 261 17.67 5.74 19.29
N THR A 262 17.64 5.18 18.08
CA THR A 262 16.47 4.47 17.56
C THR A 262 16.42 3.00 17.99
N ARG A 263 17.52 2.45 18.49
CA ARG A 263 17.57 1.09 19.02
C ARG A 263 17.11 1.04 20.49
N PRO A 264 16.22 0.10 20.87
CA PRO A 264 15.71 -0.02 22.25
C PRO A 264 16.81 -0.10 23.33
N ASP A 265 17.93 -0.76 23.03
CA ASP A 265 19.04 -0.98 23.96
C ASP A 265 20.19 0.02 23.79
N ASN A 266 19.94 1.17 23.17
CA ASN A 266 20.94 2.19 22.80
C ASN A 266 22.09 1.64 21.94
N GLY A 267 21.81 0.65 21.09
CA GLY A 267 22.80 0.00 20.23
C GLY A 267 23.60 -1.13 20.87
N PHE A 268 23.23 -1.59 22.07
CA PHE A 268 23.89 -2.71 22.74
C PHE A 268 23.11 -4.01 22.59
N ILE A 269 23.83 -5.12 22.52
CA ILE A 269 23.29 -6.48 22.53
C ILE A 269 23.93 -7.29 23.64
N VAL A 270 23.28 -8.38 24.06
CA VAL A 270 23.87 -9.36 24.97
C VAL A 270 24.34 -10.56 24.14
N GLN A 271 25.65 -10.78 24.11
CA GLN A 271 26.26 -11.94 23.46
C GLN A 271 27.08 -12.70 24.49
N ASP A 272 26.82 -14.00 24.62
CA ASP A 272 27.47 -14.88 25.60
C ASP A 272 27.36 -14.38 27.06
N GLY A 273 26.24 -13.74 27.39
CA GLY A 273 25.99 -13.17 28.73
C GLY A 273 26.69 -11.83 28.99
N ILE A 274 27.39 -11.27 27.99
CA ILE A 274 28.10 -9.99 28.10
C ILE A 274 27.35 -8.93 27.28
N ARG A 275 27.05 -7.79 27.91
CA ARG A 275 26.49 -6.62 27.21
C ARG A 275 27.59 -5.91 26.44
N GLN A 276 27.50 -5.89 25.12
CA GLN A 276 28.48 -5.25 24.24
C GLN A 276 27.80 -4.42 23.16
N PHE A 277 28.52 -3.45 22.60
CA PHE A 277 28.01 -2.61 21.52
C PHE A 277 27.95 -3.39 20.21
N ASP A 278 26.84 -3.29 19.48
CA ASP A 278 26.63 -4.00 18.21
C ASP A 278 27.35 -3.26 17.07
N TRP A 279 28.68 -3.38 17.05
CA TRP A 279 29.52 -2.81 16.00
C TRP A 279 29.10 -3.20 14.58
N PRO A 280 28.77 -4.47 14.28
CA PRO A 280 28.30 -4.85 12.95
C PRO A 280 27.06 -4.08 12.51
N SER A 281 26.04 -3.94 13.37
CA SER A 281 24.82 -3.20 13.00
C SER A 281 25.06 -1.70 12.94
N TYR A 282 25.87 -1.15 13.84
CA TYR A 282 26.26 0.26 13.78
C TYR A 282 26.96 0.58 12.45
N LEU A 283 27.93 -0.23 12.03
CA LEU A 283 28.65 -0.01 10.78
C LEU A 283 27.72 -0.08 9.57
N ARG A 284 26.78 -1.03 9.52
CA ARG A 284 25.77 -1.09 8.44
C ARG A 284 24.80 0.09 8.45
N SER A 285 24.55 0.68 9.63
CA SER A 285 23.59 1.77 9.79
C SER A 285 24.19 3.14 9.54
N CYS A 286 25.49 3.30 9.76
CA CYS A 286 26.17 4.58 9.74
C CYS A 286 27.25 4.71 8.66
N SER A 287 27.59 3.62 7.97
CA SER A 287 28.61 3.64 6.94
C SER A 287 28.37 2.62 5.83
N ALA A 288 28.87 2.92 4.64
CA ALA A 288 28.86 2.03 3.49
C ALA A 288 30.19 2.10 2.75
N VAL A 289 30.56 1.01 2.07
CA VAL A 289 31.76 0.93 1.25
C VAL A 289 31.39 0.47 -0.16
N SER A 290 31.72 1.28 -1.16
CA SER A 290 31.56 0.91 -2.56
C SER A 290 32.80 0.19 -3.09
N ASN A 291 32.58 -0.87 -3.87
CA ASN A 291 33.63 -1.67 -4.48
C ASN A 291 33.08 -2.38 -5.72
N ALA A 292 33.58 -2.01 -6.89
CA ALA A 292 33.11 -2.53 -8.17
C ALA A 292 33.37 -4.04 -8.35
N THR A 293 34.41 -4.60 -7.72
CA THR A 293 34.71 -6.04 -7.81
C THR A 293 33.80 -6.86 -6.90
N ALA A 294 33.46 -6.34 -5.72
CA ALA A 294 32.52 -6.97 -4.81
C ALA A 294 31.05 -6.71 -5.20
N GLY A 295 30.79 -5.65 -5.98
CA GLY A 295 29.46 -5.17 -6.32
C GLY A 295 28.74 -4.48 -5.17
N THR A 296 29.47 -4.01 -4.15
CA THR A 296 28.89 -3.19 -3.08
C THR A 296 28.84 -1.74 -3.53
N VAL A 297 27.79 -1.02 -3.14
CA VAL A 297 27.59 0.40 -3.50
C VAL A 297 27.27 1.20 -2.25
N ILE A 298 27.51 2.52 -2.31
CA ILE A 298 26.84 3.43 -1.38
C ILE A 298 25.36 3.46 -1.76
N ASN A 299 24.45 3.54 -0.78
CA ASN A 299 23.00 3.59 -1.03
C ASN A 299 22.72 4.62 -2.14
N PRO A 300 22.14 4.22 -3.29
CA PRO A 300 22.05 5.06 -4.48
C PRO A 300 21.12 6.27 -4.31
N VAL A 301 20.26 6.24 -3.30
CA VAL A 301 19.25 7.27 -3.01
C VAL A 301 19.39 7.78 -1.58
N GLN A 302 19.10 9.07 -1.39
CA GLN A 302 18.89 9.69 -0.08
C GLN A 302 17.40 10.02 0.08
N SER A 303 16.85 9.83 1.27
CA SER A 303 15.46 10.14 1.62
C SER A 303 15.37 10.59 3.09
N ALA A 304 14.17 10.60 3.67
CA ALA A 304 13.96 10.86 5.09
C ALA A 304 12.93 9.92 5.70
N ARG A 305 13.12 9.64 6.99
CA ARG A 305 12.21 8.92 7.87
C ARG A 305 12.03 9.72 9.14
N LEU A 306 10.79 10.07 9.44
CA LEU A 306 10.43 11.00 10.50
C LEU A 306 9.55 10.29 11.52
N THR A 307 9.79 10.47 12.81
CA THR A 307 9.06 9.77 13.87
C THR A 307 8.60 10.71 14.98
N THR A 308 7.42 10.45 15.54
CA THR A 308 6.92 11.14 16.74
C THR A 308 7.27 10.41 18.04
N GLN A 309 8.12 9.38 18.00
CA GLN A 309 8.46 8.54 19.16
C GLN A 309 8.86 9.34 20.42
N LYS A 310 9.48 10.52 20.25
CA LYS A 310 9.95 11.39 21.34
C LYS A 310 8.94 12.45 21.79
N SER A 311 7.85 12.65 21.04
CA SER A 311 6.93 13.77 21.21
C SER A 311 5.50 13.32 21.50
N ALA A 312 4.96 12.42 20.69
CA ALA A 312 3.55 12.02 20.75
C ALA A 312 3.34 10.54 20.41
N SER A 313 2.50 9.90 21.20
CA SER A 313 1.97 8.56 20.99
C SER A 313 0.49 8.53 21.38
N ILE A 314 -0.29 7.66 20.76
CA ILE A 314 -1.72 7.53 21.01
C ILE A 314 -2.09 6.06 21.20
N ARG A 315 -3.02 5.77 22.11
CA ARG A 315 -3.71 4.48 22.21
C ARG A 315 -5.20 4.72 22.06
N PHE A 316 -5.77 4.14 21.01
CA PHE A 316 -7.16 4.36 20.59
C PHE A 316 -7.47 5.83 20.28
N GLY A 317 -8.44 6.06 19.41
CA GLY A 317 -8.83 7.38 18.94
C GLY A 317 -8.83 7.43 17.43
N ARG A 318 -8.41 8.58 16.90
CA ARG A 318 -8.44 8.87 15.48
C ARG A 318 -7.17 9.59 15.06
N VAL A 319 -6.53 9.12 14.00
CA VAL A 319 -5.38 9.77 13.38
C VAL A 319 -5.80 10.17 11.97
N GLU A 320 -5.60 11.44 11.63
CA GLU A 320 -5.85 11.97 10.28
C GLU A 320 -4.58 12.57 9.73
N ILE A 321 -4.27 12.23 8.49
CA ILE A 321 -3.10 12.76 7.80
C ILE A 321 -3.53 13.16 6.39
N LYS A 322 -3.46 14.46 6.07
CA LYS A 322 -3.71 14.96 4.72
C LYS A 322 -2.39 14.97 3.97
N ALA A 323 -2.25 14.11 2.97
CA ALA A 323 -1.00 13.96 2.24
C ALA A 323 -1.21 13.76 0.73
N LYS A 324 -0.23 14.19 -0.06
CA LYS A 324 -0.08 13.84 -1.48
C LYS A 324 1.08 12.86 -1.59
N MET A 325 0.84 11.71 -2.22
CA MET A 325 1.89 10.70 -2.43
C MET A 325 2.88 11.15 -3.53
N PRO A 326 4.13 10.66 -3.51
CA PRO A 326 5.09 10.92 -4.58
C PRO A 326 4.84 10.06 -5.82
N ASN A 327 5.28 10.55 -6.99
CA ASN A 327 5.38 9.75 -8.21
C ASN A 327 6.85 9.44 -8.53
N GLY A 328 7.08 8.24 -9.04
CA GLY A 328 8.38 7.79 -9.52
C GLY A 328 8.54 6.30 -9.31
N ASP A 329 9.12 5.61 -10.30
CA ASP A 329 9.31 4.17 -10.18
C ASP A 329 10.15 3.83 -8.95
N TRP A 330 9.73 2.77 -8.28
CA TRP A 330 10.40 2.16 -7.13
C TRP A 330 10.35 2.97 -5.83
N MET A 331 9.56 4.05 -5.76
CA MET A 331 9.29 4.73 -4.48
C MET A 331 8.25 3.96 -3.65
N TRP A 332 8.45 3.96 -2.34
CA TRP A 332 7.61 3.34 -1.33
C TRP A 332 7.29 4.37 -0.23
N PRO A 333 6.36 5.30 -0.47
CA PRO A 333 5.83 6.16 0.56
C PRO A 333 5.02 5.37 1.59
N ALA A 334 5.22 5.68 2.87
CA ALA A 334 4.48 5.08 3.97
C ALA A 334 4.17 6.08 5.09
N MET A 335 2.98 5.93 5.66
CA MET A 335 2.55 6.58 6.90
C MET A 335 1.98 5.51 7.82
N TRP A 336 2.65 5.28 8.94
CA TRP A 336 2.48 4.06 9.72
C TRP A 336 2.87 4.31 11.16
N MET A 337 2.67 3.31 12.02
CA MET A 337 2.85 3.46 13.45
C MET A 337 3.51 2.23 14.06
N LEU A 338 4.38 2.48 15.04
CA LEU A 338 5.03 1.45 15.86
C LEU A 338 4.69 1.65 17.34
N PRO A 339 4.73 0.58 18.15
CA PRO A 339 4.44 0.65 19.58
C PRO A 339 5.54 1.43 20.30
N ARG A 340 5.14 2.26 21.27
CA ARG A 340 6.07 3.06 22.08
C ARG A 340 7.04 2.20 22.89
N ASP A 341 6.51 1.23 23.63
CA ASP A 341 7.27 0.49 24.65
C ASP A 341 7.49 -1.00 24.33
N SER A 342 7.11 -1.47 23.13
CA SER A 342 7.25 -2.89 22.72
C SER A 342 6.88 -3.91 23.81
N VAL A 343 5.75 -3.69 24.50
CA VAL A 343 5.31 -4.41 25.71
C VAL A 343 5.27 -5.93 25.54
N TYR A 344 4.98 -6.42 24.34
CA TYR A 344 4.86 -7.85 24.04
C TYR A 344 6.14 -8.46 23.46
N GLY A 345 7.22 -7.68 23.34
CA GLY A 345 8.49 -8.06 22.74
C GLY A 345 8.75 -7.35 21.41
N ALA A 346 9.90 -7.67 20.80
CA ALA A 346 10.31 -7.09 19.53
C ALA A 346 9.31 -7.40 18.40
N TRP A 347 9.37 -6.59 17.33
CA TRP A 347 8.54 -6.79 16.14
C TRP A 347 8.60 -8.26 15.64
N PRO A 348 7.47 -8.86 15.24
CA PRO A 348 6.12 -8.28 15.13
C PRO A 348 5.24 -8.49 16.38
N LEU A 349 5.80 -8.92 17.53
CA LEU A 349 5.01 -9.29 18.71
C LEU A 349 4.19 -8.13 19.29
N SER A 350 4.74 -6.91 19.22
CA SER A 350 4.08 -5.70 19.73
C SER A 350 3.25 -4.94 18.70
N GLY A 351 3.12 -5.49 17.48
CA GLY A 351 2.30 -4.92 16.42
C GLY A 351 2.98 -3.81 15.61
N GLU A 352 2.39 -3.53 14.45
CA GLU A 352 2.66 -2.40 13.56
C GLU A 352 1.36 -2.02 12.85
N ILE A 353 1.09 -0.73 12.71
CA ILE A 353 -0.12 -0.23 12.04
C ILE A 353 0.28 0.57 10.80
N ASP A 354 0.07 0.02 9.62
CA ASP A 354 0.32 0.69 8.36
C ASP A 354 -0.96 1.41 7.92
N ILE A 355 -1.06 2.71 8.23
CA ILE A 355 -2.22 3.55 7.84
C ILE A 355 -2.28 3.65 6.32
N VAL A 356 -1.13 3.87 5.68
CA VAL A 356 -1.04 3.76 4.23
C VAL A 356 0.38 3.44 3.78
N GLU A 357 0.46 2.52 2.85
CA GLU A 357 1.60 2.28 1.98
C GLU A 357 1.14 2.35 0.51
N SER A 358 2.01 2.82 -0.37
CA SER A 358 1.76 2.76 -1.82
C SER A 358 3.05 2.60 -2.61
N ARG A 359 2.93 2.43 -3.92
CA ARG A 359 4.06 2.41 -4.85
C ARG A 359 4.01 3.65 -5.73
N GLY A 360 5.13 4.33 -5.89
CA GLY A 360 5.24 5.51 -6.76
C GLY A 360 5.19 5.19 -8.26
N ASN A 361 5.26 3.91 -8.65
CA ASN A 361 5.16 3.49 -10.05
C ASN A 361 3.86 4.02 -10.69
N GLY A 362 3.91 4.44 -11.96
CA GLY A 362 2.73 5.03 -12.62
C GLY A 362 1.51 4.09 -12.70
N ILE A 363 0.33 4.64 -13.03
CA ILE A 363 -0.95 3.90 -13.17
C ILE A 363 -0.90 2.70 -14.16
N ARG A 364 0.09 2.68 -15.05
CA ARG A 364 0.29 1.55 -16.00
C ARG A 364 1.00 0.36 -15.36
N TYR A 365 1.54 0.52 -14.16
CA TYR A 365 2.17 -0.56 -13.41
C TYR A 365 1.12 -1.58 -12.99
N THR A 366 1.36 -2.84 -13.34
CA THR A 366 0.39 -3.92 -13.22
C THR A 366 0.31 -4.56 -11.83
N ALA A 367 1.25 -4.23 -10.94
CA ALA A 367 1.32 -4.76 -9.59
C ALA A 367 1.05 -3.67 -8.53
N HIS A 368 -0.12 -3.04 -8.64
CA HIS A 368 -0.60 -1.97 -7.77
C HIS A 368 0.35 -0.76 -7.71
N GLY A 369 0.30 0.08 -8.76
CA GLY A 369 1.06 1.34 -8.81
C GLY A 369 0.42 2.45 -7.96
N SER A 370 0.74 3.69 -8.32
CA SER A 370 0.35 4.92 -7.61
C SER A 370 -1.15 5.19 -7.55
N ASN A 371 -1.95 4.38 -8.25
CA ASN A 371 -3.40 4.40 -8.20
C ASN A 371 -3.99 3.42 -7.16
N PHE A 372 -3.12 2.83 -6.33
CA PHE A 372 -3.46 1.96 -5.20
C PHE A 372 -2.84 2.51 -3.90
N VAL A 373 -3.58 2.36 -2.80
CA VAL A 373 -3.12 2.58 -1.43
C VAL A 373 -3.52 1.39 -0.59
N GLN A 374 -2.62 0.92 0.25
CA GLN A 374 -2.76 -0.28 1.05
C GLN A 374 -2.67 0.05 2.53
N GLY A 375 -3.54 -0.55 3.34
CA GLY A 375 -3.46 -0.51 4.80
C GLY A 375 -3.23 -1.92 5.31
N ALA A 376 -2.39 -2.05 6.33
CA ALA A 376 -1.98 -3.35 6.85
C ALA A 376 -1.75 -3.30 8.37
N LEU A 377 -1.70 -4.49 8.95
CA LEU A 377 -1.31 -4.69 10.35
C LEU A 377 -0.32 -5.84 10.41
N ASN A 378 0.88 -5.59 10.94
CA ASN A 378 1.86 -6.64 11.19
C ASN A 378 1.76 -7.10 12.63
N TRP A 379 1.69 -8.41 12.82
CA TRP A 379 1.56 -9.04 14.14
C TRP A 379 1.88 -10.52 14.02
N GLY A 380 2.57 -11.08 15.00
CA GLY A 380 2.83 -12.52 15.00
C GLY A 380 3.76 -12.92 16.13
N PRO A 381 3.88 -14.23 16.41
CA PRO A 381 4.76 -14.74 17.45
C PRO A 381 6.25 -14.65 17.08
N ALA A 382 6.57 -14.48 15.79
CA ALA A 382 7.93 -14.32 15.29
C ALA A 382 7.92 -13.64 13.90
N PRO A 383 9.04 -13.05 13.43
CA PRO A 383 9.14 -12.46 12.09
C PRO A 383 8.73 -13.40 10.94
N SER A 384 9.11 -14.69 11.03
CA SER A 384 8.75 -15.71 10.03
C SER A 384 7.29 -16.15 10.09
N LEU A 385 6.58 -15.76 11.14
CA LEU A 385 5.16 -16.05 11.38
C LEU A 385 4.36 -14.74 11.47
N ASN A 386 4.73 -13.74 10.68
CA ASN A 386 3.95 -12.51 10.59
C ASN A 386 2.59 -12.79 9.93
N GLY A 387 1.52 -12.41 10.63
CA GLY A 387 0.13 -12.60 10.25
C GLY A 387 -0.41 -11.55 9.27
N VAL A 388 0.43 -10.65 8.74
CA VAL A 388 0.03 -9.56 7.83
C VAL A 388 -0.84 -10.01 6.66
N SER A 389 -0.59 -11.20 6.11
CA SER A 389 -1.40 -11.79 5.03
C SER A 389 -2.90 -11.96 5.36
N LYS A 390 -3.26 -11.90 6.65
CA LYS A 390 -4.64 -11.97 7.16
C LYS A 390 -5.25 -10.60 7.48
N SER A 391 -4.46 -9.53 7.39
CA SER A 391 -4.82 -8.19 7.87
C SER A 391 -4.28 -7.07 6.99
N TYR A 392 -4.19 -7.30 5.68
CA TYR A 392 -3.93 -6.27 4.69
C TYR A 392 -5.07 -6.19 3.67
N SER A 393 -5.31 -5.01 3.15
CA SER A 393 -6.24 -4.76 2.05
C SER A 393 -5.95 -3.39 1.45
N TRP A 394 -6.57 -3.07 0.31
CA TRP A 394 -6.27 -1.87 -0.45
C TRP A 394 -7.52 -1.19 -1.01
N TRP A 395 -7.36 0.09 -1.32
CA TRP A 395 -8.30 0.84 -2.14
C TRP A 395 -7.61 1.27 -3.44
N THR A 396 -8.37 1.39 -4.52
CA THR A 396 -7.84 1.83 -5.82
C THR A 396 -8.77 2.80 -6.52
N ASP A 397 -8.18 3.84 -7.09
CA ASP A 397 -8.82 4.64 -8.13
C ASP A 397 -8.35 4.13 -9.50
N LYS A 398 -9.27 3.84 -10.41
CA LYS A 398 -8.93 3.29 -11.73
C LYS A 398 -8.48 4.35 -12.74
N ARG A 399 -8.64 5.63 -12.40
CA ARG A 399 -8.45 6.77 -13.31
C ARG A 399 -7.42 7.77 -12.82
N LYS A 400 -7.21 7.84 -11.50
CA LYS A 400 -6.28 8.78 -10.87
C LYS A 400 -5.21 8.05 -10.06
N SER A 401 -4.10 8.76 -9.88
CA SER A 401 -3.04 8.39 -8.95
C SER A 401 -3.28 9.12 -7.63
N PHE A 402 -2.95 8.50 -6.49
CA PHE A 402 -2.92 9.16 -5.17
C PHE A 402 -1.81 10.21 -5.05
N ALA A 403 -0.96 10.34 -6.08
CA ALA A 403 0.02 11.40 -6.21
C ALA A 403 -0.50 12.61 -7.02
N SER A 404 -1.73 12.57 -7.56
CA SER A 404 -2.26 13.69 -8.34
C SER A 404 -2.82 14.83 -7.48
N ASP A 405 -3.38 14.51 -6.33
CA ASP A 405 -4.06 15.45 -5.42
C ASP A 405 -3.76 15.08 -3.96
N PHE A 406 -4.06 15.98 -3.02
CA PHE A 406 -4.04 15.63 -1.60
C PHE A 406 -5.22 14.72 -1.25
N HIS A 407 -4.94 13.74 -0.40
CA HIS A 407 -5.89 12.78 0.12
C HIS A 407 -5.82 12.75 1.65
N THR A 408 -6.94 12.46 2.31
CA THR A 408 -7.00 12.36 3.77
C THR A 408 -7.00 10.90 4.19
N TYR A 409 -5.92 10.44 4.80
CA TYR A 409 -5.77 9.09 5.32
C TYR A 409 -6.18 9.05 6.78
N VAL A 410 -7.10 8.16 7.12
CA VAL A 410 -7.74 8.14 8.45
C VAL A 410 -7.60 6.75 9.07
N LEU A 411 -7.06 6.72 10.29
CA LEU A 411 -7.13 5.59 11.21
C LEU A 411 -8.21 5.87 12.26
N GLU A 412 -9.14 4.96 12.41
CA GLU A 412 -10.13 4.89 13.48
C GLU A 412 -9.85 3.65 14.33
N TRP A 413 -9.50 3.82 15.60
CA TRP A 413 -9.01 2.72 16.42
C TRP A 413 -9.63 2.76 17.82
N THR A 414 -10.19 1.65 18.25
CA THR A 414 -10.88 1.49 19.53
C THR A 414 -10.55 0.12 20.13
N PRO A 415 -10.91 -0.16 21.39
CA PRO A 415 -10.79 -1.51 21.95
C PRO A 415 -11.57 -2.60 21.19
N ASP A 416 -12.51 -2.22 20.33
CA ASP A 416 -13.41 -3.15 19.63
C ASP A 416 -13.09 -3.31 18.13
N PHE A 417 -12.43 -2.32 17.52
CA PHE A 417 -12.11 -2.34 16.09
C PHE A 417 -10.98 -1.38 15.70
N LEU A 418 -10.40 -1.65 14.54
CA LEU A 418 -9.48 -0.78 13.82
C LEU A 418 -9.95 -0.65 12.37
N ARG A 419 -10.07 0.57 11.87
CA ARG A 419 -10.42 0.87 10.48
C ARG A 419 -9.46 1.90 9.89
N ILE A 420 -9.07 1.67 8.65
CA ILE A 420 -8.23 2.54 7.85
C ILE A 420 -9.01 2.90 6.57
N SER A 421 -9.04 4.18 6.22
CA SER A 421 -9.73 4.68 5.02
C SER A 421 -9.02 5.87 4.40
N VAL A 422 -9.34 6.18 3.13
CA VAL A 422 -8.80 7.33 2.38
C VAL A 422 -9.95 8.21 1.87
N ASP A 423 -9.90 9.52 2.13
CA ASP A 423 -10.89 10.57 1.80
C ASP A 423 -12.27 10.42 2.45
N THR A 424 -12.83 9.21 2.45
CA THR A 424 -14.13 8.88 3.02
C THR A 424 -14.11 7.48 3.58
N ARG A 425 -14.92 7.22 4.62
CA ARG A 425 -15.13 5.88 5.19
C ARG A 425 -15.67 4.85 4.19
N LEU A 426 -16.14 5.27 3.02
CA LEU A 426 -16.55 4.36 1.95
C LEU A 426 -15.35 3.78 1.18
N HIS A 427 -14.21 4.47 1.18
CA HIS A 427 -12.97 4.03 0.59
C HIS A 427 -12.10 3.39 1.69
N THR A 428 -12.62 2.30 2.24
CA THR A 428 -11.95 1.54 3.30
C THR A 428 -10.77 0.77 2.73
N LEU A 429 -9.58 0.97 3.30
CA LEU A 429 -8.39 0.17 3.02
C LEU A 429 -8.46 -1.10 3.86
N LEU A 430 -8.73 -0.97 5.16
CA LEU A 430 -8.82 -2.08 6.12
C LEU A 430 -9.93 -1.82 7.14
N ASP A 431 -10.75 -2.83 7.48
CA ASP A 431 -11.70 -2.78 8.59
C ASP A 431 -11.63 -4.09 9.34
N MET A 432 -11.16 -4.03 10.58
CA MET A 432 -10.91 -5.20 11.40
C MET A 432 -11.57 -5.07 12.76
N ARG A 433 -12.36 -6.08 13.11
CA ARG A 433 -13.02 -6.19 14.41
C ARG A 433 -12.19 -7.03 15.36
N PHE A 434 -12.10 -6.60 16.61
CA PHE A 434 -11.45 -7.32 17.70
C PHE A 434 -12.44 -8.28 18.39
N ASN A 435 -13.11 -9.11 17.59
CA ASN A 435 -14.09 -10.11 18.05
C ASN A 435 -13.47 -11.47 18.39
N GLU A 436 -12.20 -11.69 18.05
CA GLU A 436 -11.43 -12.88 18.39
C GLU A 436 -9.96 -12.51 18.63
N PRO A 437 -9.23 -13.25 19.49
CA PRO A 437 -7.80 -13.01 19.72
C PRO A 437 -6.96 -13.20 18.47
N PHE A 438 -5.93 -12.37 18.31
CA PHE A 438 -5.04 -12.42 17.14
C PHE A 438 -4.31 -13.75 16.98
N PHE A 439 -3.82 -14.36 18.07
CA PHE A 439 -3.16 -15.67 17.97
C PHE A 439 -4.07 -16.74 17.32
N LYS A 440 -5.37 -16.71 17.62
CA LYS A 440 -6.37 -17.57 17.00
C LYS A 440 -6.62 -17.19 15.53
N ARG A 441 -6.75 -15.90 15.24
CA ARG A 441 -6.89 -15.37 13.87
C ARG A 441 -5.73 -15.79 12.97
N GLY A 442 -4.53 -15.88 13.52
CA GLY A 442 -3.29 -16.15 12.77
C GLY A 442 -3.21 -17.56 12.23
N GLN A 443 -3.92 -18.52 12.86
CA GLN A 443 -3.88 -19.94 12.48
C GLN A 443 -2.44 -20.45 12.38
N PHE A 444 -1.59 -20.02 13.33
CA PHE A 444 -0.18 -20.37 13.36
C PHE A 444 0.02 -21.88 13.59
N PRO A 445 1.14 -22.47 13.13
CA PRO A 445 1.41 -23.89 13.34
C PRO A 445 1.58 -24.22 14.83
N ASP A 446 1.13 -25.41 15.24
CA ASP A 446 1.23 -25.85 16.64
C ASP A 446 2.68 -26.01 17.12
N VAL A 447 3.62 -26.24 16.20
CA VAL A 447 5.05 -26.41 16.49
C VAL A 447 5.91 -25.55 15.56
N VAL A 448 7.02 -25.06 16.11
CA VAL A 448 8.02 -24.27 15.40
C VAL A 448 9.42 -24.83 15.63
N PHE A 449 10.32 -24.62 14.68
CA PHE A 449 11.71 -25.03 14.81
C PHE A 449 12.53 -23.91 15.43
N ASN A 450 13.12 -24.13 16.61
CA ASN A 450 13.96 -23.14 17.31
C ASN A 450 15.47 -23.32 16.99
N GLY A 451 15.80 -23.78 15.79
CA GLY A 451 17.18 -24.03 15.36
C GLY A 451 17.76 -25.40 15.76
N SER A 452 17.30 -26.00 16.85
CA SER A 452 17.80 -27.31 17.34
C SER A 452 16.72 -28.39 17.43
N SER A 453 15.48 -28.03 17.74
CA SER A 453 14.36 -28.96 17.86
C SER A 453 13.03 -28.30 17.49
N LEU A 454 12.02 -29.14 17.23
CA LEU A 454 10.63 -28.71 17.15
C LEU A 454 10.09 -28.50 18.56
N VAL A 455 9.62 -27.29 18.84
CA VAL A 455 9.03 -26.90 20.12
C VAL A 455 7.59 -26.44 19.89
N ALA A 456 6.73 -26.62 20.89
CA ALA A 456 5.36 -26.13 20.83
C ALA A 456 5.36 -24.60 20.72
N LEU A 457 4.60 -24.06 19.77
CA LEU A 457 4.42 -22.62 19.64
C LEU A 457 3.60 -22.11 20.82
N GLN A 458 4.20 -21.26 21.64
CA GLN A 458 3.51 -20.64 22.75
C GLN A 458 2.74 -19.41 22.27
N ASN A 459 1.53 -19.22 22.76
CA ASN A 459 0.77 -18.00 22.52
C ASN A 459 1.37 -16.85 23.34
N PRO A 460 2.02 -15.86 22.70
CA PRO A 460 2.63 -14.74 23.42
C PRO A 460 1.59 -13.82 24.07
N TRP A 461 0.33 -13.87 23.61
CA TRP A 461 -0.76 -12.99 24.05
C TRP A 461 -1.82 -13.73 24.86
N ILE A 462 -1.45 -14.82 25.55
CA ILE A 462 -2.40 -15.65 26.31
C ILE A 462 -3.18 -14.86 27.39
N ASN A 463 -2.55 -13.83 27.95
CA ASN A 463 -3.13 -12.94 28.96
C ASN A 463 -3.66 -11.61 28.36
N GLY A 464 -3.71 -11.51 27.04
CA GLY A 464 -4.14 -10.31 26.32
C GLY A 464 -5.66 -10.22 26.14
N THR A 465 -6.08 -9.12 25.53
CA THR A 465 -7.44 -8.91 25.05
C THR A 465 -7.57 -9.37 23.59
N ASN A 466 -8.76 -9.27 23.01
CA ASN A 466 -8.92 -9.48 21.57
C ASN A 466 -8.22 -8.40 20.72
N ALA A 467 -7.92 -7.24 21.30
CA ALA A 467 -7.22 -6.17 20.62
C ALA A 467 -5.70 -6.36 20.64
N THR A 468 -5.14 -7.18 21.54
CA THR A 468 -3.71 -7.45 21.64
C THR A 468 -3.15 -8.02 20.32
N PRO A 469 -2.08 -7.45 19.72
CA PRO A 469 -1.14 -6.49 20.32
C PRO A 469 -1.45 -4.99 20.11
N PHE A 470 -2.56 -4.65 19.49
CA PHE A 470 -2.99 -3.28 19.16
C PHE A 470 -3.81 -2.65 20.30
N ASP A 471 -3.34 -2.81 21.53
CA ASP A 471 -3.93 -2.28 22.77
C ASP A 471 -2.92 -1.48 23.62
N GLN A 472 -1.79 -1.09 23.01
CA GLN A 472 -0.73 -0.24 23.58
C GLN A 472 -0.69 1.14 22.91
N GLU A 473 0.16 2.05 23.38
CA GLU A 473 0.41 3.33 22.68
C GLU A 473 1.31 3.13 21.46
N PHE A 474 0.97 3.80 20.35
CA PHE A 474 1.72 3.79 19.11
C PHE A 474 2.12 5.21 18.72
N TYR A 475 3.33 5.39 18.19
CA TYR A 475 3.83 6.65 17.64
C TYR A 475 3.82 6.62 16.10
N LEU A 476 3.75 7.78 15.46
CA LEU A 476 3.64 7.93 14.01
C LEU A 476 5.02 7.96 13.34
N ILE A 477 5.13 7.35 12.17
CA ILE A 477 6.28 7.37 11.27
C ILE A 477 5.83 7.80 9.87
N LEU A 478 6.59 8.70 9.26
CA LEU A 478 6.42 9.17 7.89
C LEU A 478 7.72 8.97 7.12
N ASN A 479 7.70 8.26 5.99
CA ASN A 479 8.89 8.08 5.16
C ASN A 479 8.55 7.87 3.68
N VAL A 480 9.59 8.00 2.85
CA VAL A 480 9.57 7.51 1.46
C VAL A 480 10.78 6.60 1.26
N GLY A 481 10.56 5.29 1.33
CA GLY A 481 11.56 4.29 0.96
C GLY A 481 11.76 4.24 -0.56
N VAL A 482 12.86 3.66 -1.03
CA VAL A 482 13.13 3.45 -2.45
C VAL A 482 13.81 2.11 -2.69
N GLY A 483 13.19 1.29 -3.54
CA GLY A 483 13.62 -0.09 -3.75
C GLY A 483 13.48 -0.95 -2.48
N SER A 484 13.59 -2.26 -2.63
CA SER A 484 13.54 -3.21 -1.50
C SER A 484 13.84 -4.61 -2.01
N THR A 485 14.28 -5.51 -1.12
CA THR A 485 14.46 -6.95 -1.39
C THR A 485 13.35 -7.84 -0.78
N THR A 486 12.27 -7.23 -0.28
CA THR A 486 11.18 -7.96 0.42
C THR A 486 10.14 -8.59 -0.49
N GLY A 487 10.17 -8.33 -1.80
CA GLY A 487 9.05 -8.64 -2.70
C GLY A 487 7.99 -7.53 -2.78
N TRP A 488 8.13 -6.44 -2.01
CA TRP A 488 7.23 -5.29 -2.13
C TRP A 488 7.14 -4.79 -3.58
N PHE A 489 8.22 -4.79 -4.34
CA PHE A 489 8.17 -4.65 -5.81
C PHE A 489 8.26 -6.05 -6.44
N PRO A 490 7.16 -6.63 -6.95
CA PRO A 490 7.18 -8.02 -7.35
C PRO A 490 8.05 -8.28 -8.57
N GLU A 491 8.61 -9.48 -8.62
CA GLU A 491 9.46 -9.91 -9.74
C GLU A 491 8.70 -9.94 -11.07
N GLY A 492 9.38 -9.54 -12.14
CA GLY A 492 8.84 -9.53 -13.50
C GLY A 492 7.77 -8.46 -13.76
N GLN A 493 7.62 -7.48 -12.88
CA GLN A 493 6.68 -6.36 -13.03
C GLN A 493 7.41 -5.05 -13.33
N GLY A 494 6.83 -4.23 -14.21
CA GLY A 494 7.27 -2.85 -14.48
C GLY A 494 8.74 -2.68 -14.82
N ASP A 495 9.34 -3.62 -15.56
CA ASP A 495 10.74 -3.52 -15.96
C ASP A 495 11.73 -3.36 -14.78
N LYS A 496 11.38 -3.92 -13.61
CA LYS A 496 12.20 -3.94 -12.38
C LYS A 496 13.67 -4.30 -12.68
N PRO A 497 14.65 -3.45 -12.29
CA PRO A 497 16.05 -3.65 -12.67
C PRO A 497 16.85 -4.60 -11.76
N TRP A 498 16.31 -5.02 -10.62
CA TRP A 498 16.97 -5.95 -9.68
C TRP A 498 16.11 -7.18 -9.43
N LEU A 499 16.74 -8.26 -8.97
CA LEU A 499 16.05 -9.40 -8.37
C LEU A 499 16.29 -9.38 -6.85
N ASP A 500 15.27 -9.68 -6.05
CA ASP A 500 15.32 -9.59 -4.59
C ASP A 500 16.38 -10.51 -3.97
N ARG A 501 16.65 -11.65 -4.63
CA ARG A 501 17.64 -12.65 -4.20
C ARG A 501 18.92 -12.64 -5.06
N ALA A 502 19.13 -11.59 -5.86
CA ALA A 502 20.42 -11.41 -6.55
C ALA A 502 21.55 -11.20 -5.53
N GLN A 503 22.79 -11.34 -5.99
CA GLN A 503 23.96 -11.16 -5.13
C GLN A 503 24.07 -9.71 -4.63
N ASN A 504 23.82 -8.72 -5.51
CA ASN A 504 23.96 -7.29 -5.20
C ASN A 504 22.77 -6.46 -5.73
N PRO A 505 21.55 -6.62 -5.20
CA PRO A 505 20.37 -5.90 -5.71
C PRO A 505 20.49 -4.36 -5.72
N PRO A 506 21.07 -3.70 -4.68
CA PRO A 506 21.27 -2.25 -4.71
C PRO A 506 22.22 -1.79 -5.83
N HIS A 507 23.22 -2.61 -6.19
CA HIS A 507 24.12 -2.32 -7.30
C HIS A 507 23.39 -2.41 -8.65
N ASP A 508 22.57 -3.44 -8.85
CA ASP A 508 21.79 -3.59 -10.08
C ASP A 508 20.80 -2.44 -10.26
N PHE A 509 20.17 -2.01 -9.15
CA PHE A 509 19.34 -0.81 -9.12
C PHE A 509 20.14 0.46 -9.48
N ALA A 510 21.31 0.67 -8.87
CA ALA A 510 22.17 1.82 -9.15
C ALA A 510 22.67 1.83 -10.61
N ALA A 511 23.11 0.69 -11.14
CA ALA A 511 23.57 0.53 -12.51
C ALA A 511 22.46 0.83 -13.54
N ALA A 512 21.20 0.60 -13.17
CA ALA A 512 20.04 0.87 -14.00
C ALA A 512 19.48 2.30 -13.85
N LEU A 513 20.20 3.25 -13.26
CA LEU A 513 19.76 4.64 -13.03
C LEU A 513 19.10 5.26 -14.27
N ALA A 514 19.71 5.10 -15.44
CA ALA A 514 19.20 5.65 -16.71
C ALA A 514 17.83 5.08 -17.14
N LYS A 515 17.44 3.91 -16.60
CA LYS A 515 16.16 3.25 -16.91
C LYS A 515 15.02 3.80 -16.05
N TRP A 516 15.25 3.97 -14.75
CA TRP A 516 14.18 4.29 -13.80
C TRP A 516 14.15 5.77 -13.39
N TYR A 517 15.29 6.45 -13.28
CA TYR A 517 15.33 7.85 -12.83
C TYR A 517 14.54 8.82 -13.72
N PRO A 518 14.48 8.65 -15.06
CA PRO A 518 13.64 9.51 -15.90
C PRO A 518 12.14 9.46 -15.57
N THR A 519 11.68 8.48 -14.80
CA THR A 519 10.29 8.41 -14.32
C THR A 519 10.03 9.31 -13.12
N TRP A 520 11.08 9.77 -12.43
CA TRP A 520 10.97 10.66 -11.29
C TRP A 520 10.75 12.10 -11.78
N PRO A 521 9.70 12.80 -11.32
CA PRO A 521 9.45 14.17 -11.72
C PRO A 521 10.62 15.10 -11.37
N SER A 522 10.91 16.04 -12.26
CA SER A 522 11.87 17.12 -11.99
C SER A 522 11.30 18.15 -11.01
N ASN A 523 9.97 18.30 -10.98
CA ASN A 523 9.28 19.11 -9.98
C ASN A 523 9.32 18.38 -8.63
N VAL A 524 9.89 19.05 -7.62
CA VAL A 524 9.99 18.53 -6.26
C VAL A 524 8.60 18.24 -5.69
N GLU A 525 7.58 19.04 -6.00
CA GLU A 525 6.24 18.84 -5.47
C GLU A 525 5.57 17.54 -5.95
N ASP A 526 5.98 17.02 -7.11
CA ASP A 526 5.44 15.77 -7.66
C ASP A 526 6.29 14.55 -7.30
N ARG A 527 7.54 14.80 -6.89
CA ARG A 527 8.50 13.78 -6.44
C ARG A 527 8.45 13.55 -4.93
N ALA A 528 7.95 14.52 -4.16
CA ALA A 528 7.88 14.47 -2.71
C ALA A 528 6.59 13.79 -2.22
N MET A 529 6.68 13.11 -1.08
CA MET A 529 5.50 12.97 -0.23
C MET A 529 5.31 14.30 0.49
N ILE A 530 4.14 14.90 0.31
CA ILE A 530 3.81 16.19 0.94
C ILE A 530 2.72 15.95 1.97
N VAL A 531 2.96 16.35 3.21
CA VAL A 531 1.97 16.29 4.30
C VAL A 531 1.55 17.71 4.64
N CYS A 532 0.25 17.98 4.60
CA CYS A 532 -0.31 19.29 4.86
C CYS A 532 -0.82 19.38 6.30
N GLY A 533 -0.61 20.53 6.92
CA GLY A 533 -1.23 20.86 8.20
C GLY A 533 -2.75 20.99 8.11
N ASN A 534 -3.41 21.16 9.26
CA ASN A 534 -4.80 21.57 9.30
C ASN A 534 -4.93 23.05 8.92
N THR A 535 -4.60 23.42 7.67
CA THR A 535 -5.14 24.65 7.12
C THR A 535 -6.64 24.42 6.96
N ALA A 536 -7.41 24.96 7.91
CA ALA A 536 -8.86 25.05 7.82
C ALA A 536 -9.23 25.44 6.39
N GLU A 537 -9.92 24.55 5.68
CA GLU A 537 -10.64 24.91 4.47
C GLU A 537 -11.64 26.00 4.88
N THR A 538 -11.27 27.27 4.65
CA THR A 538 -12.17 28.42 4.75
C THR A 538 -13.11 28.48 3.58
#